data_AF-A0A1E3S3C1-F1
#
_entry.id   AF-A0A1E3S3C1-F1
#
_cell.length_a   1.000
_cell.length_b   1.000
_cell.length_c   1.000
_cell.angle_alpha   90.00
_cell.angle_beta   90.00
_cell.angle_gamma   90.00
#
_symmetry.space_group_name_H-M   'P 1'
#
loop_
_entity.id
_entity.type
_entity.pdbx_description
1 polymer ?
#
loop_
_entity_poly.entity_id
_entity_poly.type
_entity_poly.pdbx_seq_one_letter_code
_entity_poly.pdbx_strand_id
1 'polypeptide(L)'
;MVKLVVGPPAVPPGSTVTARRSTLQIDCGDGYTADADWYYPKQGQPDKFIYFQHGFMAHAGIYNLTLAALAERNNAIVVAPTITSNYFACDGCSLTADPMHAAVGRLFQDDRDALLASARAAGFKGTLPEKFVFAGQSAGSMLAAGAAGYYYDSAPADRKDDLVGVLLYDGSAANGALGRALDKLPSSVPVLQVAATPSVINYGGGANNVLAEKRPGQFNGVQLIGGAHSDAFQSDAYFGLVQGFVGLVFGWSAPQNVAAVQVLSQGWLTDMYAGRVYDPATRTGIYGEPGEPGQTVIDIPTDAGLARGYVLPGPPASLSPIEWFFARMLHSINSNDFVNCSTEPTAAGSCSGATAV
;
A
#
# COMPACT_ATOMS: atom_id res chain seq x y z
N MET A 1 -17.50 -4.61 16.53
CA MET A 1 -17.16 -4.34 15.11
C MET A 1 -18.35 -4.79 14.27
N VAL A 2 -19.02 -3.88 13.56
CA VAL A 2 -20.03 -4.28 12.56
C VAL A 2 -19.25 -4.98 11.46
N LYS A 3 -19.42 -6.31 11.31
CA LYS A 3 -18.97 -6.98 10.09
C LYS A 3 -19.83 -6.41 8.97
N LEU A 4 -19.31 -5.41 8.25
CA LEU A 4 -19.86 -5.05 6.96
C LEU A 4 -19.90 -6.36 6.19
N VAL A 5 -21.09 -6.79 5.72
CA VAL A 5 -21.23 -8.07 5.02
C VAL A 5 -20.63 -7.92 3.63
N VAL A 6 -19.30 -7.84 3.54
CA VAL A 6 -18.57 -7.70 2.29
C VAL A 6 -18.69 -9.00 1.53
N GLY A 7 -19.21 -8.91 0.30
CA GLY A 7 -19.34 -10.06 -0.58
C GLY A 7 -18.00 -10.77 -0.84
N PRO A 8 -18.02 -11.94 -1.50
CA PRO A 8 -16.81 -12.59 -1.94
C PRO A 8 -16.00 -11.65 -2.85
N PRO A 9 -14.68 -11.82 -2.94
CA PRO A 9 -13.89 -11.04 -3.88
C PRO A 9 -14.39 -11.32 -5.31
N ALA A 10 -14.45 -10.26 -6.11
CA ALA A 10 -15.01 -10.29 -7.45
C ALA A 10 -14.00 -9.76 -8.48
N VAL A 11 -14.21 -10.16 -9.74
CA VAL A 11 -13.46 -9.67 -10.90
C VAL A 11 -14.44 -9.13 -11.93
N PRO A 12 -14.05 -8.15 -12.76
CA PRO A 12 -14.88 -7.67 -13.85
C PRO A 12 -15.27 -8.80 -14.82
N PRO A 13 -16.45 -8.72 -15.47
CA PRO A 13 -16.80 -9.62 -16.56
C PRO A 13 -15.72 -9.64 -17.64
N GLY A 14 -15.35 -10.84 -18.10
CA GLY A 14 -14.30 -11.01 -19.11
C GLY A 14 -12.87 -10.95 -18.59
N SER A 15 -12.64 -10.68 -17.30
CA SER A 15 -11.28 -10.65 -16.74
C SER A 15 -10.55 -11.99 -16.92
N THR A 16 -9.26 -11.91 -17.24
CA THR A 16 -8.35 -13.05 -17.33
C THR A 16 -7.89 -13.58 -15.96
N VAL A 17 -8.28 -12.90 -14.87
CA VAL A 17 -7.95 -13.27 -13.50
C VAL A 17 -9.11 -13.97 -12.80
N THR A 18 -8.79 -14.75 -11.79
CA THR A 18 -9.75 -15.32 -10.85
C THR A 18 -9.53 -14.68 -9.49
N ALA A 19 -10.63 -14.42 -8.76
CA ALA A 19 -10.57 -14.00 -7.37
C ALA A 19 -11.20 -15.02 -6.42
N ARG A 20 -10.56 -15.29 -5.30
CA ARG A 20 -10.99 -16.24 -4.26
C ARG A 20 -10.58 -15.73 -2.88
N ARG A 21 -11.36 -16.07 -1.85
CA ARG A 21 -11.05 -15.74 -0.45
C ARG A 21 -10.63 -16.99 0.31
N SER A 22 -9.64 -16.83 1.15
CA SER A 22 -9.25 -17.80 2.19
C SER A 22 -8.88 -17.03 3.45
N THR A 23 -8.26 -17.71 4.42
CA THR A 23 -7.67 -17.06 5.59
C THR A 23 -6.15 -17.07 5.49
N LEU A 24 -5.51 -16.06 6.07
CA LEU A 24 -4.06 -15.94 6.20
C LEU A 24 -3.71 -15.87 7.69
N GLN A 25 -2.81 -16.73 8.12
CA GLN A 25 -2.22 -16.66 9.45
C GLN A 25 -1.06 -15.67 9.43
N ILE A 26 -1.09 -14.71 10.36
CA ILE A 26 -0.08 -13.68 10.54
C ILE A 26 0.38 -13.76 11.99
N ASP A 27 1.68 -13.92 12.19
CA ASP A 27 2.27 -14.08 13.53
C ASP A 27 2.44 -12.72 14.22
N CYS A 28 1.31 -12.10 14.57
CA CYS A 28 1.23 -10.86 15.35
C CYS A 28 0.50 -11.14 16.67
N GLY A 29 1.05 -10.68 17.80
CA GLY A 29 0.48 -10.95 19.13
C GLY A 29 0.46 -12.45 19.42
N ASP A 30 -0.68 -12.96 19.92
CA ASP A 30 -0.91 -14.40 20.15
C ASP A 30 -1.32 -15.17 18.88
N GLY A 31 -1.07 -14.58 17.70
CA GLY A 31 -1.51 -15.06 16.40
C GLY A 31 -2.72 -14.27 15.89
N TYR A 32 -2.67 -13.88 14.61
CA TYR A 32 -3.70 -13.10 13.95
C TYR A 32 -4.20 -13.81 12.68
N THR A 33 -5.52 -14.02 12.58
CA THR A 33 -6.14 -14.57 11.37
C THR A 33 -6.82 -13.46 10.58
N ALA A 34 -6.38 -13.22 9.35
CA ALA A 34 -7.00 -12.31 8.41
C ALA A 34 -7.81 -13.06 7.36
N ASP A 35 -8.96 -12.54 6.93
CA ASP A 35 -9.49 -12.88 5.61
C ASP A 35 -8.51 -12.37 4.55
N ALA A 36 -8.22 -13.18 3.53
CA ALA A 36 -7.30 -12.81 2.45
C ALA A 36 -7.95 -13.04 1.09
N ASP A 37 -8.03 -11.97 0.30
CA ASP A 37 -8.48 -12.02 -1.08
C ASP A 37 -7.29 -12.26 -2.00
N TRP A 38 -7.37 -13.32 -2.79
CA TRP A 38 -6.35 -13.76 -3.74
C TRP A 38 -6.85 -13.54 -5.16
N TYR A 39 -6.05 -12.82 -5.94
CA TYR A 39 -6.26 -12.59 -7.37
C TYR A 39 -5.10 -13.23 -8.13
N TYR A 40 -5.38 -14.10 -9.09
CA TYR A 40 -4.33 -14.76 -9.88
C TYR A 40 -4.82 -15.09 -11.30
N PRO A 41 -3.93 -15.16 -12.30
CA PRO A 41 -4.30 -15.49 -13.68
C PRO A 41 -5.03 -16.83 -13.81
N LYS A 42 -6.03 -16.91 -14.68
CA LYS A 42 -6.74 -18.17 -15.00
C LYS A 42 -5.86 -19.17 -15.75
N GLN A 43 -4.88 -18.65 -16.50
CA GLN A 43 -3.99 -19.41 -17.37
C GLN A 43 -2.59 -18.79 -17.33
N GLY A 44 -1.58 -19.57 -17.72
CA GLY A 44 -0.18 -19.15 -17.68
C GLY A 44 0.45 -19.28 -16.28
N GLN A 45 1.73 -18.93 -16.18
CA GLN A 45 2.44 -18.85 -14.91
C GLN A 45 2.61 -17.36 -14.55
N PRO A 46 2.08 -16.91 -13.41
CA PRO A 46 2.33 -15.56 -12.94
C PRO A 46 3.81 -15.39 -12.56
N ASP A 47 4.41 -14.28 -12.96
CA ASP A 47 5.83 -13.98 -12.74
C ASP A 47 6.05 -12.93 -11.64
N LYS A 48 4.97 -12.34 -11.11
CA LYS A 48 5.01 -11.28 -10.10
C LYS A 48 4.13 -11.63 -8.90
N PHE A 49 4.56 -11.22 -7.71
CA PHE A 49 3.80 -11.39 -6.47
C PHE A 49 3.65 -10.07 -5.70
N ILE A 50 2.41 -9.63 -5.51
CA ILE A 50 2.12 -8.34 -4.89
C ILE A 50 1.29 -8.56 -3.63
N TYR A 51 1.80 -8.10 -2.50
CA TYR A 51 1.00 -7.93 -1.29
C TYR A 51 0.35 -6.55 -1.32
N PHE A 52 -0.97 -6.47 -1.18
CA PHE A 52 -1.70 -5.21 -1.16
C PHE A 52 -2.41 -4.97 0.17
N GLN A 53 -2.24 -3.79 0.76
CA GLN A 53 -2.97 -3.38 1.94
C GLN A 53 -3.96 -2.25 1.67
N HIS A 54 -5.23 -2.47 2.06
CA HIS A 54 -6.27 -1.45 2.01
C HIS A 54 -6.06 -0.32 3.04
N GLY A 55 -6.75 0.82 2.86
CA GLY A 55 -6.73 1.94 3.80
C GLY A 55 -7.55 1.74 5.09
N PHE A 56 -7.58 2.80 5.91
CA PHE A 56 -8.27 2.84 7.21
C PHE A 56 -9.77 2.58 7.09
N MET A 57 -10.34 1.76 7.99
CA MET A 57 -11.76 1.33 8.02
C MET A 57 -12.27 0.63 6.75
N ALA A 58 -11.38 0.26 5.83
CA ALA A 58 -11.76 -0.44 4.62
C ALA A 58 -11.67 -1.97 4.79
N HIS A 59 -11.90 -2.68 3.70
CA HIS A 59 -11.81 -4.14 3.59
C HIS A 59 -11.22 -4.49 2.23
N ALA A 60 -10.45 -5.59 2.11
CA ALA A 60 -9.84 -5.96 0.83
C ALA A 60 -10.88 -6.16 -0.28
N GLY A 61 -11.97 -6.89 0.01
CA GLY A 61 -13.04 -7.18 -0.96
C GLY A 61 -13.77 -5.99 -1.58
N ILE A 62 -13.63 -4.77 -1.04
CA ILE A 62 -14.19 -3.56 -1.68
C ILE A 62 -13.19 -2.84 -2.60
N TYR A 63 -11.95 -3.32 -2.73
CA TYR A 63 -10.96 -2.86 -3.72
C TYR A 63 -10.97 -3.73 -4.98
N ASN A 64 -12.06 -4.44 -5.25
CA ASN A 64 -12.07 -5.57 -6.16
C ASN A 64 -11.68 -5.23 -7.61
N LEU A 65 -12.05 -4.05 -8.12
CA LEU A 65 -11.61 -3.58 -9.44
C LEU A 65 -10.13 -3.24 -9.44
N THR A 66 -9.65 -2.61 -8.37
CA THR A 66 -8.24 -2.24 -8.19
C THR A 66 -7.35 -3.48 -8.19
N LEU A 67 -7.70 -4.48 -7.36
CA LEU A 67 -6.94 -5.70 -7.19
C LEU A 67 -6.97 -6.57 -8.45
N ALA A 68 -8.14 -6.66 -9.12
CA ALA A 68 -8.24 -7.35 -10.40
C ALA A 68 -7.36 -6.71 -11.47
N ALA A 69 -7.41 -5.38 -11.61
CA ALA A 69 -6.58 -4.66 -12.57
C ALA A 69 -5.08 -4.81 -12.28
N LEU A 70 -4.70 -4.77 -10.99
CA LEU A 70 -3.32 -4.96 -10.55
C LEU A 70 -2.80 -6.35 -10.91
N ALA A 71 -3.60 -7.39 -10.72
CA ALA A 71 -3.25 -8.76 -11.11
C ALA A 71 -3.20 -8.91 -12.65
N GLU A 72 -4.23 -8.46 -13.34
CA GLU A 72 -4.43 -8.64 -14.79
C GLU A 72 -3.35 -7.95 -15.61
N ARG A 73 -3.10 -6.66 -15.33
CA ARG A 73 -2.16 -5.84 -16.12
C ARG A 73 -0.70 -6.23 -15.93
N ASN A 74 -0.39 -6.96 -14.87
CA ASN A 74 0.99 -7.27 -14.47
C ASN A 74 1.32 -8.77 -14.53
N ASN A 75 0.38 -9.63 -14.94
CA ASN A 75 0.52 -11.09 -14.83
C ASN A 75 0.93 -11.53 -13.41
N ALA A 76 0.29 -10.92 -12.40
CA ALA A 76 0.68 -11.03 -11.01
C ALA A 76 -0.30 -11.89 -10.20
N ILE A 77 0.24 -12.56 -9.18
CA ILE A 77 -0.54 -12.97 -8.01
C ILE A 77 -0.65 -11.74 -7.11
N VAL A 78 -1.86 -11.38 -6.69
CA VAL A 78 -2.09 -10.33 -5.70
C VAL A 78 -2.78 -10.95 -4.49
N VAL A 79 -2.21 -10.77 -3.31
CA VAL A 79 -2.83 -11.10 -2.02
C VAL A 79 -3.20 -9.83 -1.28
N ALA A 80 -4.43 -9.74 -0.82
CA ALA A 80 -4.92 -8.60 -0.05
C ALA A 80 -5.62 -9.09 1.22
N PRO A 81 -4.93 -9.12 2.37
CA PRO A 81 -5.56 -9.43 3.64
C PRO A 81 -6.35 -8.23 4.18
N THR A 82 -7.47 -8.53 4.84
CA THR A 82 -8.22 -7.57 5.62
C THR A 82 -7.63 -7.48 7.03
N ILE A 83 -6.85 -6.42 7.26
CA ILE A 83 -6.26 -6.14 8.57
C ILE A 83 -7.04 -5.01 9.23
N THR A 84 -7.39 -5.20 10.49
CA THR A 84 -8.19 -4.24 11.24
C THR A 84 -7.47 -2.91 11.39
N SER A 85 -8.20 -1.82 11.28
CA SER A 85 -7.72 -0.49 11.70
C SER A 85 -7.97 -0.21 13.18
N ASN A 86 -8.42 -1.20 13.95
CA ASN A 86 -8.65 -1.08 15.38
C ASN A 86 -7.33 -1.02 16.16
N TYR A 87 -6.78 0.18 16.29
CA TYR A 87 -5.58 0.48 17.07
C TYR A 87 -5.79 0.37 18.60
N PHE A 88 -7.04 0.22 19.07
CA PHE A 88 -7.34 -0.07 20.48
C PHE A 88 -7.22 -1.56 20.83
N ALA A 89 -6.89 -2.42 19.86
CA ALA A 89 -6.69 -3.84 20.15
C ALA A 89 -5.48 -4.00 21.09
N CYS A 90 -5.69 -4.68 22.22
CA CYS A 90 -4.67 -4.85 23.26
C CYS A 90 -3.45 -5.65 22.79
N ASP A 91 -3.58 -6.38 21.68
CA ASP A 91 -2.50 -7.16 21.05
C ASP A 91 -1.55 -6.29 20.19
N GLY A 92 -1.88 -5.01 19.98
CA GLY A 92 -1.10 -4.12 19.11
C GLY A 92 -1.16 -4.50 17.63
N CYS A 93 -2.05 -5.42 17.24
CA CYS A 93 -2.14 -5.98 15.90
C CYS A 93 -3.15 -5.21 15.04
N SER A 94 -2.72 -4.03 14.58
CA SER A 94 -3.53 -3.20 13.69
C SER A 94 -2.75 -2.73 12.47
N LEU A 95 -3.48 -2.31 11.45
CA LEU A 95 -2.96 -1.86 10.16
C LEU A 95 -1.86 -0.79 10.27
N THR A 96 -1.94 0.09 11.26
CA THR A 96 -1.00 1.21 11.42
C THR A 96 0.07 0.95 12.47
N ALA A 97 0.08 -0.23 13.10
CA ALA A 97 0.98 -0.53 14.21
C ALA A 97 2.19 -1.35 13.76
N ASP A 98 3.36 -0.98 14.28
CA ASP A 98 4.64 -1.62 13.98
C ASP A 98 4.67 -3.14 14.23
N PRO A 99 4.05 -3.72 15.29
CA PRO A 99 3.98 -5.17 15.46
C PRO A 99 3.36 -5.90 14.26
N MET A 100 2.30 -5.34 13.68
CA MET A 100 1.66 -5.89 12.49
C MET A 100 2.54 -5.73 11.26
N HIS A 101 3.22 -4.58 11.10
CA HIS A 101 4.15 -4.36 9.99
C HIS A 101 5.29 -5.38 10.01
N ALA A 102 5.86 -5.61 11.19
CA ALA A 102 6.90 -6.62 11.40
C ALA A 102 6.39 -8.04 11.09
N ALA A 103 5.19 -8.38 11.58
CA ALA A 103 4.58 -9.68 11.33
C ALA A 103 4.30 -9.94 9.84
N VAL A 104 3.82 -8.92 9.11
CA VAL A 104 3.64 -9.00 7.66
C VAL A 104 4.98 -9.14 6.94
N GLY A 105 6.02 -8.40 7.35
CA GLY A 105 7.38 -8.56 6.82
C GLY A 105 7.90 -9.99 6.97
N ARG A 106 7.66 -10.63 8.13
CA ARG A 106 8.06 -12.03 8.40
C ARG A 106 7.43 -13.05 7.47
N LEU A 107 6.23 -12.81 6.93
CA LEU A 107 5.59 -13.73 5.97
C LEU A 107 6.45 -14.01 4.73
N PHE A 108 7.40 -13.13 4.42
CA PHE A 108 8.23 -13.19 3.22
C PHE A 108 9.68 -13.65 3.49
N GLN A 109 10.08 -13.86 4.74
CA GLN A 109 11.48 -14.16 5.12
C GLN A 109 11.87 -15.61 4.87
N ASP A 110 10.90 -16.52 4.92
CA ASP A 110 11.07 -17.96 4.73
C ASP A 110 10.44 -18.41 3.41
N ASP A 111 10.10 -19.70 3.29
CA ASP A 111 9.45 -20.29 2.11
C ASP A 111 7.99 -19.85 1.89
N ARG A 112 7.56 -18.79 2.59
CA ARG A 112 6.22 -18.18 2.48
C ARG A 112 5.11 -19.18 2.78
N ASP A 113 5.34 -20.11 3.70
CA ASP A 113 4.43 -21.23 3.99
C ASP A 113 3.01 -20.77 4.34
N ALA A 114 2.85 -19.75 5.19
CA ALA A 114 1.54 -19.22 5.55
C ALA A 114 0.81 -18.62 4.33
N LEU A 115 1.52 -17.90 3.46
CA LEU A 115 0.98 -17.34 2.22
C LEU A 115 0.62 -18.45 1.22
N LEU A 116 1.48 -19.44 1.05
CA LEU A 116 1.25 -20.56 0.14
C LEU A 116 0.09 -21.45 0.60
N ALA A 117 -0.03 -21.70 1.91
CA ALA A 117 -1.17 -22.39 2.50
C ALA A 117 -2.48 -21.62 2.26
N SER A 118 -2.47 -20.31 2.50
CA SER A 118 -3.60 -19.42 2.23
C SER A 118 -3.99 -19.41 0.75
N ALA A 119 -3.02 -19.30 -0.17
CA ALA A 119 -3.25 -19.34 -1.61
C ALA A 119 -3.86 -20.67 -2.07
N ARG A 120 -3.33 -21.80 -1.56
CA ARG A 120 -3.86 -23.14 -1.86
C ARG A 120 -5.28 -23.32 -1.35
N ALA A 121 -5.59 -22.80 -0.16
CA ALA A 121 -6.95 -22.79 0.38
C ALA A 121 -7.89 -21.91 -0.47
N ALA A 122 -7.37 -20.85 -1.09
CA ALA A 122 -8.08 -20.05 -2.09
C ALA A 122 -8.17 -20.74 -3.47
N GLY A 123 -7.60 -21.94 -3.64
CA GLY A 123 -7.68 -22.73 -4.88
C GLY A 123 -6.55 -22.46 -5.88
N PHE A 124 -5.51 -21.71 -5.51
CA PHE A 124 -4.32 -21.55 -6.34
C PHE A 124 -3.54 -22.87 -6.42
N LYS A 125 -3.12 -23.24 -7.63
CA LYS A 125 -2.34 -24.46 -7.90
C LYS A 125 -1.02 -24.05 -8.52
N GLY A 126 0.03 -23.94 -7.71
CA GLY A 126 1.36 -23.53 -8.16
C GLY A 126 2.28 -23.17 -6.99
N THR A 127 3.38 -22.50 -7.33
CA THR A 127 4.30 -21.87 -6.38
C THR A 127 4.11 -20.35 -6.42
N LEU A 128 4.33 -19.68 -5.30
CA LEU A 128 4.38 -18.23 -5.28
C LEU A 128 5.71 -17.77 -5.89
N PRO A 129 5.73 -16.71 -6.73
CA PRO A 129 6.97 -16.09 -7.18
C PRO A 129 7.85 -15.68 -6.00
N GLU A 130 9.16 -15.81 -6.18
CA GLU A 130 10.14 -15.44 -5.17
C GLU A 130 10.23 -13.92 -4.98
N LYS A 131 10.36 -13.18 -6.08
CA LYS A 131 10.37 -11.72 -6.06
C LYS A 131 8.99 -11.15 -5.78
N PHE A 132 8.91 -10.12 -4.95
CA PHE A 132 7.66 -9.53 -4.52
C PHE A 132 7.72 -8.00 -4.31
N VAL A 133 6.54 -7.38 -4.31
CA VAL A 133 6.34 -5.96 -4.00
C VAL A 133 5.31 -5.82 -2.88
N PHE A 134 5.57 -4.92 -1.94
CA PHE A 134 4.55 -4.41 -1.03
C PHE A 134 3.85 -3.21 -1.64
N ALA A 135 2.52 -3.24 -1.67
CA ALA A 135 1.69 -2.14 -2.12
C ALA A 135 0.64 -1.78 -1.07
N GLY A 136 0.25 -0.51 -1.03
CA GLY A 136 -0.76 -0.06 -0.08
C GLY A 136 -1.40 1.25 -0.46
N GLN A 137 -2.63 1.47 0.00
CA GLN A 137 -3.35 2.72 -0.19
C GLN A 137 -3.61 3.40 1.15
N SER A 138 -3.47 4.73 1.22
CA SER A 138 -3.76 5.51 2.43
C SER A 138 -2.96 5.01 3.65
N ALA A 139 -3.63 4.64 4.75
CA ALA A 139 -3.01 4.00 5.90
C ALA A 139 -2.38 2.63 5.57
N GLY A 140 -2.85 1.94 4.53
CA GLY A 140 -2.23 0.72 4.02
C GLY A 140 -0.84 0.97 3.44
N SER A 141 -0.54 2.20 2.98
CA SER A 141 0.83 2.60 2.59
C SER A 141 1.80 2.59 3.77
N MET A 142 1.33 2.87 4.98
CA MET A 142 2.15 2.75 6.19
C MET A 142 2.55 1.31 6.44
N LEU A 143 1.59 0.37 6.31
CA LEU A 143 1.87 -1.05 6.46
C LEU A 143 2.78 -1.56 5.36
N ALA A 144 2.52 -1.20 4.09
CA ALA A 144 3.34 -1.62 2.96
C ALA A 144 4.80 -1.17 3.13
N ALA A 145 5.03 0.10 3.45
CA ALA A 145 6.37 0.63 3.70
C ALA A 145 6.99 0.02 4.97
N GLY A 146 6.25 -0.01 6.09
CA GLY A 146 6.71 -0.57 7.36
C GLY A 146 7.12 -2.03 7.22
N ALA A 147 6.28 -2.86 6.60
CA ALA A 147 6.58 -4.27 6.34
C ALA A 147 7.81 -4.45 5.46
N ALA A 148 7.98 -3.61 4.43
CA ALA A 148 9.20 -3.60 3.62
C ALA A 148 10.46 -3.28 4.43
N GLY A 149 10.38 -2.27 5.31
CA GLY A 149 11.48 -1.91 6.21
C GLY A 149 11.81 -3.03 7.19
N TYR A 150 10.82 -3.60 7.88
CA TYR A 150 11.01 -4.73 8.80
C TYR A 150 11.50 -5.99 8.10
N TYR A 151 10.99 -6.29 6.90
CA TYR A 151 11.50 -7.35 6.04
C TYR A 151 12.98 -7.16 5.79
N TYR A 152 13.39 -6.01 5.26
CA TYR A 152 14.77 -5.78 4.87
C TYR A 152 15.75 -5.79 6.06
N ASP A 153 15.29 -5.36 7.22
CA ASP A 153 16.05 -5.33 8.47
C ASP A 153 16.36 -6.74 9.00
N SER A 154 15.39 -7.66 8.91
CA SER A 154 15.47 -8.98 9.55
C SER A 154 15.59 -10.18 8.60
N ALA A 155 15.37 -10.00 7.29
CA ALA A 155 15.54 -11.06 6.30
C ALA A 155 17.01 -11.51 6.16
N PRO A 156 17.25 -12.80 5.90
CA PRO A 156 18.57 -13.31 5.50
C PRO A 156 19.14 -12.52 4.31
N ALA A 157 20.47 -12.35 4.26
CA ALA A 157 21.13 -11.50 3.27
C ALA A 157 20.83 -11.90 1.82
N ASP A 158 20.72 -13.20 1.55
CA ASP A 158 20.39 -13.81 0.27
C ASP A 158 18.92 -13.65 -0.14
N ARG A 159 18.03 -13.30 0.80
CA ARG A 159 16.61 -13.04 0.55
C ARG A 159 16.30 -11.56 0.36
N LYS A 160 17.17 -10.64 0.80
CA LYS A 160 16.87 -9.19 0.75
C LYS A 160 16.49 -8.69 -0.65
N ASP A 161 17.10 -9.28 -1.69
CA ASP A 161 16.85 -8.94 -3.09
C ASP A 161 15.52 -9.48 -3.66
N ASP A 162 14.80 -10.32 -2.90
CA ASP A 162 13.43 -10.73 -3.24
C ASP A 162 12.46 -9.56 -3.15
N LEU A 163 12.72 -8.58 -2.26
CA LEU A 163 11.94 -7.34 -2.21
C LEU A 163 12.40 -6.42 -3.33
N VAL A 164 11.63 -6.37 -4.41
CA VAL A 164 11.99 -5.58 -5.60
C VAL A 164 11.43 -4.15 -5.59
N GLY A 165 10.60 -3.81 -4.60
CA GLY A 165 10.13 -2.45 -4.40
C GLY A 165 8.89 -2.32 -3.53
N VAL A 166 8.47 -1.07 -3.34
CA VAL A 166 7.27 -0.68 -2.61
C VAL A 166 6.48 0.32 -3.44
N LEU A 167 5.16 0.12 -3.55
CA LEU A 167 4.26 0.96 -4.34
C LEU A 167 3.13 1.54 -3.48
N LEU A 168 3.12 2.85 -3.32
CA LEU A 168 2.19 3.55 -2.44
C LEU A 168 1.14 4.32 -3.25
N TYR A 169 -0.12 4.24 -2.81
CA TYR A 169 -1.23 4.98 -3.38
C TYR A 169 -1.76 5.98 -2.37
N ASP A 170 -1.54 7.27 -2.65
CA ASP A 170 -1.91 8.40 -1.80
C ASP A 170 -1.68 8.14 -0.30
N GLY A 171 -0.43 7.75 0.01
CA GLY A 171 -0.05 7.29 1.33
C GLY A 171 -0.05 8.40 2.38
N SER A 172 -0.30 8.00 3.63
CA SER A 172 -0.16 8.89 4.78
C SER A 172 1.17 8.67 5.50
N ALA A 173 1.76 9.74 6.03
CA ALA A 173 2.98 9.72 6.84
C ALA A 173 2.74 9.87 8.35
N ALA A 174 1.48 9.81 8.79
CA ALA A 174 1.07 10.27 10.12
C ALA A 174 1.70 9.55 11.34
N ASN A 175 2.10 8.28 11.23
CA ASN A 175 2.70 7.53 12.34
C ASN A 175 4.24 7.38 12.21
N GLY A 176 4.85 8.00 11.20
CA GLY A 176 6.30 7.91 10.93
C GLY A 176 6.78 6.57 10.35
N ALA A 177 5.91 5.59 10.11
CA ALA A 177 6.32 4.27 9.61
C ALA A 177 7.06 4.35 8.26
N LEU A 178 6.62 5.23 7.35
CA LEU A 178 7.32 5.46 6.07
C LEU A 178 8.76 5.96 6.29
N GLY A 179 8.97 6.90 7.21
CA GLY A 179 10.30 7.40 7.52
C GLY A 179 11.20 6.31 8.10
N ARG A 180 10.70 5.55 9.09
CA ARG A 180 11.41 4.41 9.69
C ARG A 180 11.74 3.33 8.66
N ALA A 181 10.85 3.07 7.70
CA ALA A 181 11.09 2.12 6.64
C ALA A 181 12.20 2.57 5.68
N LEU A 182 12.20 3.85 5.28
CA LEU A 182 13.22 4.41 4.39
C LEU A 182 14.61 4.47 5.04
N ASP A 183 14.68 4.57 6.38
CA ASP A 183 15.94 4.46 7.13
C ASP A 183 16.54 3.03 7.09
N LYS A 184 15.68 2.01 6.96
CA LYS A 184 16.08 0.59 6.89
C LYS A 184 16.38 0.13 5.47
N LEU A 185 15.66 0.67 4.47
CA LEU A 185 15.78 0.27 3.08
C LEU A 185 16.98 0.95 2.39
N PRO A 186 17.81 0.23 1.63
CA PRO A 186 18.85 0.85 0.82
C PRO A 186 18.21 1.68 -0.30
N SER A 187 18.94 2.69 -0.79
CA SER A 187 18.47 3.58 -1.87
C SER A 187 18.30 2.89 -3.22
N SER A 188 18.74 1.64 -3.35
CA SER A 188 18.53 0.78 -4.52
C SER A 188 17.16 0.11 -4.54
N VAL A 189 16.50 -0.06 -3.39
CA VAL A 189 15.13 -0.61 -3.33
C VAL A 189 14.13 0.52 -3.60
N PRO A 190 13.40 0.49 -4.72
CA PRO A 190 12.51 1.59 -5.09
C PRO A 190 11.30 1.67 -4.15
N VAL A 191 10.99 2.89 -3.69
CA VAL A 191 9.74 3.22 -2.98
C VAL A 191 9.05 4.34 -3.76
N LEU A 192 8.03 3.99 -4.54
CA LEU A 192 7.36 4.92 -5.44
C LEU A 192 5.93 5.18 -5.00
N GLN A 193 5.46 6.43 -5.16
CA GLN A 193 4.12 6.83 -4.77
C GLN A 193 3.36 7.49 -5.92
N VAL A 194 2.09 7.09 -6.11
CA VAL A 194 1.11 7.90 -6.85
C VAL A 194 0.28 8.65 -5.82
N ALA A 195 0.47 9.96 -5.71
CA ALA A 195 -0.20 10.82 -4.74
C ALA A 195 -1.38 11.59 -5.36
N ALA A 196 -2.39 11.86 -4.55
CA ALA A 196 -3.45 12.80 -4.85
C ALA A 196 -3.04 14.22 -4.43
N THR A 197 -3.93 15.18 -4.67
CA THR A 197 -3.75 16.54 -4.15
C THR A 197 -3.67 16.52 -2.60
N PRO A 198 -2.72 17.24 -1.97
CA PRO A 198 -2.66 17.35 -0.52
C PRO A 198 -4.00 17.76 0.10
N SER A 199 -4.47 17.00 1.09
CA SER A 199 -5.76 17.19 1.75
C SER A 199 -5.69 16.73 3.21
N VAL A 200 -6.75 16.97 3.99
CA VAL A 200 -6.85 16.44 5.37
C VAL A 200 -6.81 14.91 5.43
N ILE A 201 -7.27 14.23 4.37
CA ILE A 201 -7.38 12.77 4.31
C ILE A 201 -6.00 12.12 4.22
N ASN A 202 -5.10 12.64 3.39
CA ASN A 202 -3.74 12.12 3.20
C ASN A 202 -2.70 12.87 4.06
N TYR A 203 -3.13 13.48 5.17
CA TYR A 203 -2.26 14.20 6.11
C TYR A 203 -1.43 15.31 5.43
N GLY A 204 -2.07 16.07 4.55
CA GLY A 204 -1.44 17.17 3.80
C GLY A 204 -0.37 16.70 2.82
N GLY A 205 -0.50 15.49 2.26
CA GLY A 205 0.50 14.92 1.36
C GLY A 205 1.84 14.63 2.04
N GLY A 206 1.86 14.43 3.37
CA GLY A 206 3.10 14.30 4.14
C GLY A 206 4.04 13.20 3.65
N ALA A 207 3.52 12.14 3.04
CA ALA A 207 4.34 11.08 2.45
C ALA A 207 5.25 11.59 1.30
N ASN A 208 4.79 12.57 0.53
CA ASN A 208 5.60 13.20 -0.53
C ASN A 208 6.86 13.86 0.06
N ASN A 209 6.68 14.56 1.19
CA ASN A 209 7.76 15.27 1.87
C ASN A 209 8.75 14.28 2.48
N VAL A 210 8.26 13.23 3.16
CA VAL A 210 9.12 12.19 3.75
C VAL A 210 9.97 11.50 2.68
N LEU A 211 9.38 11.18 1.52
CA LEU A 211 10.12 10.59 0.40
C LEU A 211 11.20 11.55 -0.12
N ALA A 212 10.86 12.82 -0.36
CA ALA A 212 11.81 13.81 -0.85
C ALA A 212 12.96 14.07 0.15
N GLU A 213 12.68 14.08 1.45
CA GLU A 213 13.68 14.27 2.51
C GLU A 213 14.62 13.06 2.64
N LYS A 214 14.07 11.84 2.64
CA LYS A 214 14.84 10.59 2.86
C LYS A 214 15.54 10.09 1.59
N ARG A 215 15.06 10.48 0.41
CA ARG A 215 15.61 10.10 -0.91
C ARG A 215 15.82 11.34 -1.79
N PRO A 216 16.69 12.29 -1.38
CA PRO A 216 16.89 13.53 -2.11
C PRO A 216 17.50 13.24 -3.50
N GLY A 217 17.00 13.93 -4.52
CA GLY A 217 17.49 13.77 -5.90
C GLY A 217 17.10 12.46 -6.57
N GLN A 218 16.30 11.59 -5.94
CA GLN A 218 15.74 10.40 -6.56
C GLN A 218 14.31 10.65 -7.05
N PHE A 219 13.90 9.92 -8.08
CA PHE A 219 12.51 9.88 -8.46
C PHE A 219 11.72 9.06 -7.44
N ASN A 220 10.78 9.71 -6.77
CA ASN A 220 9.97 9.11 -5.69
C ASN A 220 8.52 8.85 -6.10
N GLY A 221 8.14 9.21 -7.34
CA GLY A 221 6.79 9.03 -7.87
C GLY A 221 6.17 10.33 -8.37
N VAL A 222 4.84 10.37 -8.38
CA VAL A 222 4.05 11.42 -9.03
C VAL A 222 2.85 11.84 -8.18
N GLN A 223 2.63 13.14 -8.04
CA GLN A 223 1.37 13.70 -7.54
C GLN A 223 0.48 14.09 -8.72
N LEU A 224 -0.67 13.41 -8.89
CA LEU A 224 -1.59 13.67 -9.99
C LEU A 224 -2.22 15.07 -9.86
N ILE A 225 -2.25 15.80 -10.96
CA ILE A 225 -2.91 17.11 -11.02
C ILE A 225 -4.42 16.89 -10.93
N GLY A 226 -5.05 17.51 -9.93
CA GLY A 226 -6.47 17.27 -9.63
C GLY A 226 -6.74 15.85 -9.14
N GLY A 227 -5.72 15.14 -8.63
CA GLY A 227 -5.87 13.80 -8.08
C GLY A 227 -6.74 13.79 -6.82
N ALA A 228 -7.52 12.73 -6.65
CA ALA A 228 -8.36 12.46 -5.49
C ALA A 228 -7.86 11.23 -4.71
N HIS A 229 -8.14 11.17 -3.41
CA HIS A 229 -7.71 10.06 -2.54
C HIS A 229 -8.29 8.70 -2.97
N SER A 230 -9.39 8.75 -3.74
CA SER A 230 -10.09 7.61 -4.33
C SER A 230 -9.53 7.15 -5.68
N ASP A 231 -8.53 7.81 -6.29
CA ASP A 231 -8.06 7.47 -7.64
C ASP A 231 -7.63 6.00 -7.76
N ALA A 232 -6.92 5.50 -6.75
CA ALA A 232 -6.54 4.09 -6.65
C ALA A 232 -7.58 3.19 -5.95
N PHE A 233 -8.67 3.75 -5.40
CA PHE A 233 -9.78 3.01 -4.82
C PHE A 233 -10.88 2.86 -5.86
N GLN A 234 -10.87 1.72 -6.54
CA GLN A 234 -11.93 1.33 -7.48
C GLN A 234 -12.68 0.09 -7.01
N SER A 235 -14.01 0.19 -7.05
CA SER A 235 -14.97 -0.83 -6.61
C SER A 235 -16.21 -0.89 -7.50
N ASP A 236 -16.71 -2.09 -7.77
CA ASP A 236 -18.08 -2.28 -8.30
C ASP A 236 -19.04 -2.87 -7.24
N ALA A 237 -18.55 -3.04 -6.01
CA ALA A 237 -19.30 -3.71 -4.95
C ALA A 237 -20.65 -3.03 -4.70
N TYR A 238 -21.68 -3.87 -4.54
CA TYR A 238 -23.08 -3.47 -4.43
C TYR A 238 -23.52 -2.53 -5.56
N PHE A 239 -23.21 -2.91 -6.81
CA PHE A 239 -23.59 -2.16 -8.00
C PHE A 239 -23.02 -0.72 -8.01
N GLY A 240 -21.81 -0.53 -7.50
CA GLY A 240 -21.10 0.75 -7.47
C GLY A 240 -21.48 1.67 -6.30
N LEU A 241 -22.35 1.25 -5.37
CA LEU A 241 -22.70 2.05 -4.19
C LEU A 241 -21.47 2.38 -3.32
N VAL A 242 -20.52 1.45 -3.21
CA VAL A 242 -19.26 1.72 -2.50
C VAL A 242 -18.48 2.83 -3.19
N GLN A 243 -18.37 2.79 -4.53
CA GLN A 243 -17.66 3.82 -5.28
C GLN A 243 -18.31 5.21 -5.10
N GLY A 244 -19.64 5.27 -5.04
CA GLY A 244 -20.36 6.50 -4.75
C GLY A 244 -20.07 7.06 -3.36
N PHE A 245 -20.05 6.20 -2.33
CA PHE A 245 -19.68 6.61 -0.97
C PHE A 245 -18.22 7.05 -0.85
N VAL A 246 -17.31 6.31 -1.49
CA VAL A 246 -15.88 6.64 -1.57
C VAL A 246 -15.69 7.98 -2.27
N GLY A 247 -16.37 8.23 -3.38
CA GLY A 247 -16.34 9.52 -4.09
C GLY A 247 -16.79 10.69 -3.21
N LEU A 248 -17.82 10.48 -2.39
CA LEU A 248 -18.33 11.49 -1.47
C LEU A 248 -17.34 11.83 -0.35
N VAL A 249 -16.67 10.83 0.23
CA VAL A 249 -15.81 11.00 1.42
C VAL A 249 -14.36 11.33 1.03
N PHE A 250 -13.86 10.71 -0.04
CA PHE A 250 -12.44 10.72 -0.44
C PHE A 250 -12.20 11.49 -1.74
N GLY A 251 -13.23 12.17 -2.27
CA GLY A 251 -13.18 12.95 -3.50
C GLY A 251 -13.53 12.13 -4.74
N TRP A 252 -14.01 12.79 -5.78
CA TRP A 252 -14.38 12.14 -7.04
C TRP A 252 -13.20 12.04 -7.98
N SER A 253 -12.87 10.84 -8.40
CA SER A 253 -11.81 10.60 -9.37
C SER A 253 -12.20 11.01 -10.77
N ALA A 254 -11.32 11.75 -11.45
CA ALA A 254 -11.39 11.90 -12.89
C ALA A 254 -11.03 10.56 -13.56
N PRO A 255 -11.73 10.14 -14.63
CA PRO A 255 -11.39 8.90 -15.35
C PRO A 255 -9.94 8.84 -15.81
N GLN A 256 -9.37 9.99 -16.21
CA GLN A 256 -7.96 10.13 -16.59
C GLN A 256 -7.02 9.78 -15.44
N ASN A 257 -7.34 10.22 -14.21
CA ASN A 257 -6.49 9.99 -13.05
C ASN A 257 -6.57 8.52 -12.58
N VAL A 258 -7.76 7.90 -12.62
CA VAL A 258 -7.90 6.45 -12.38
C VAL A 258 -7.06 5.66 -13.38
N ALA A 259 -7.14 6.00 -14.67
CA ALA A 259 -6.35 5.35 -15.70
C ALA A 259 -4.84 5.61 -15.55
N ALA A 260 -4.46 6.82 -15.11
CA ALA A 260 -3.08 7.19 -14.86
C ALA A 260 -2.45 6.35 -13.75
N VAL A 261 -3.17 6.12 -12.65
CA VAL A 261 -2.73 5.20 -11.59
C VAL A 261 -2.36 3.84 -12.17
N GLN A 262 -3.22 3.28 -13.04
CA GLN A 262 -2.96 1.97 -13.65
C GLN A 262 -1.74 1.96 -14.57
N VAL A 263 -1.58 3.00 -15.40
CA VAL A 263 -0.43 3.15 -16.31
C VAL A 263 0.88 3.29 -15.54
N LEU A 264 0.91 4.16 -14.53
CA LEU A 264 2.09 4.38 -13.68
C LEU A 264 2.46 3.09 -12.93
N SER A 265 1.51 2.45 -12.26
CA SER A 265 1.74 1.20 -11.53
C SER A 265 2.28 0.10 -12.43
N GLN A 266 1.71 -0.09 -13.62
CA GLN A 266 2.16 -1.14 -14.53
C GLN A 266 3.61 -0.90 -14.99
N GLY A 267 3.94 0.33 -15.39
CA GLY A 267 5.29 0.68 -15.82
C GLY A 267 6.31 0.50 -14.69
N TRP A 268 6.01 1.03 -13.50
CA TRP A 268 6.90 0.96 -12.35
C TRP A 268 7.08 -0.45 -11.82
N LEU A 269 6.02 -1.26 -11.74
CA LEU A 269 6.14 -2.67 -11.36
C LEU A 269 7.00 -3.43 -12.38
N THR A 270 6.79 -3.21 -13.68
CA THR A 270 7.62 -3.85 -14.71
C THR A 270 9.11 -3.50 -14.53
N ASP A 271 9.42 -2.26 -14.17
CA ASP A 271 10.80 -1.84 -13.95
C ASP A 271 11.37 -2.28 -12.60
N MET A 272 10.56 -2.36 -11.55
CA MET A 272 10.93 -2.91 -10.23
C MET A 272 11.37 -4.37 -10.37
N TYR A 273 10.53 -5.22 -10.98
CA TYR A 273 10.84 -6.64 -11.15
C TYR A 273 12.04 -6.91 -12.06
N ALA A 274 12.29 -6.01 -13.02
CA ALA A 274 13.46 -6.06 -13.89
C ALA A 274 14.71 -5.40 -13.28
N GLY A 275 14.62 -4.79 -12.08
CA GLY A 275 15.75 -4.15 -11.41
C GLY A 275 16.29 -2.91 -12.12
N ARG A 276 15.42 -2.15 -12.81
CA ARG A 276 15.83 -1.06 -13.71
C ARG A 276 15.17 0.30 -13.45
N VAL A 277 14.44 0.47 -12.34
CA VAL A 277 13.75 1.73 -12.00
C VAL A 277 14.68 2.95 -12.08
N TYR A 278 15.91 2.81 -11.57
CA TYR A 278 16.91 3.87 -11.53
C TYR A 278 17.96 3.78 -12.65
N ASP A 279 17.68 3.03 -13.73
CA ASP A 279 18.48 3.02 -14.95
C ASP A 279 17.70 3.72 -16.09
N PRO A 280 18.00 5.01 -16.38
CA PRO A 280 17.32 5.75 -17.43
C PRO A 280 17.47 5.15 -18.83
N ALA A 281 18.53 4.36 -19.08
CA ALA A 281 18.78 3.77 -20.39
C ALA A 281 17.88 2.56 -20.67
N THR A 282 17.41 1.88 -19.61
CA THR A 282 16.67 0.62 -19.75
C THR A 282 15.26 0.66 -19.20
N ARG A 283 14.89 1.59 -18.30
CA ARG A 283 13.52 1.70 -17.75
C ARG A 283 12.46 1.99 -18.82
N THR A 284 11.24 1.49 -18.62
CA THR A 284 10.12 1.62 -19.57
C THR A 284 8.89 2.31 -19.02
N GLY A 285 8.77 2.46 -17.71
CA GLY A 285 7.70 3.23 -17.09
C GLY A 285 7.81 4.73 -17.38
N ILE A 286 6.86 5.48 -16.83
CA ILE A 286 6.84 6.93 -16.92
C ILE A 286 7.55 7.52 -15.71
N TYR A 287 8.56 8.34 -15.96
CA TYR A 287 9.39 8.99 -14.95
C TYR A 287 9.57 10.46 -15.30
N GLY A 288 9.99 11.25 -14.33
CA GLY A 288 10.44 12.62 -14.55
C GLY A 288 11.69 12.93 -13.74
N GLU A 289 12.32 14.05 -14.07
CA GLU A 289 13.47 14.53 -13.33
C GLU A 289 13.02 15.12 -11.98
N PRO A 290 13.60 14.68 -10.85
CA PRO A 290 13.37 15.30 -9.56
C PRO A 290 13.73 16.79 -9.61
N GLY A 291 12.95 17.61 -8.92
CA GLY A 291 13.14 19.05 -8.89
C GLY A 291 12.48 19.66 -7.68
N GLU A 292 12.47 20.99 -7.64
CA GLU A 292 11.79 21.72 -6.57
C GLU A 292 10.28 21.41 -6.56
N PRO A 293 9.62 21.50 -5.38
CA PRO A 293 8.21 21.21 -5.21
C PRO A 293 7.32 21.87 -6.29
N GLY A 294 6.63 21.04 -7.07
CA GLY A 294 5.66 21.47 -8.08
C GLY A 294 6.23 22.01 -9.40
N GLN A 295 7.55 21.93 -9.63
CA GLN A 295 8.15 22.48 -10.86
C GLN A 295 8.10 21.51 -12.05
N THR A 296 8.43 20.24 -11.83
CA THR A 296 8.47 19.26 -12.92
C THR A 296 7.09 18.63 -13.10
N VAL A 297 6.50 18.84 -14.28
CA VAL A 297 5.24 18.20 -14.71
C VAL A 297 5.52 17.19 -15.79
N ILE A 298 4.91 16.02 -15.70
CA ILE A 298 4.96 14.97 -16.72
C ILE A 298 3.56 14.68 -17.27
N ASP A 299 3.53 14.35 -18.55
CA ASP A 299 2.35 13.88 -19.24
C ASP A 299 2.19 12.37 -19.02
N ILE A 300 0.96 11.93 -18.74
CA ILE A 300 0.61 10.52 -18.52
C ILE A 300 -0.49 10.16 -19.52
N PRO A 301 -0.12 9.67 -20.72
CA PRO A 301 -1.09 9.24 -21.71
C PRO A 301 -1.88 8.03 -21.19
N THR A 302 -3.21 8.09 -21.30
CA THR A 302 -4.10 6.98 -20.92
C THR A 302 -5.23 6.83 -21.94
N ASP A 303 -5.87 5.66 -21.93
CA ASP A 303 -7.04 5.41 -22.78
C ASP A 303 -8.25 6.30 -22.43
N ALA A 304 -8.29 6.87 -21.22
CA ALA A 304 -9.32 7.80 -20.77
C ALA A 304 -9.00 9.27 -21.12
N GLY A 305 -7.87 9.52 -21.78
CA GLY A 305 -7.34 10.85 -22.11
C GLY A 305 -6.05 11.16 -21.35
N LEU A 306 -5.47 12.33 -21.65
CA LEU A 306 -4.22 12.78 -21.02
C LEU A 306 -4.45 13.15 -19.56
N ALA A 307 -3.73 12.48 -18.66
CA ALA A 307 -3.52 12.93 -17.29
C ALA A 307 -2.16 13.65 -17.18
N ARG A 308 -1.98 14.40 -16.10
CA ARG A 308 -0.72 15.05 -15.77
C ARG A 308 -0.40 14.86 -14.30
N GLY A 309 0.87 14.89 -13.97
CA GLY A 309 1.31 14.84 -12.58
C GLY A 309 2.59 15.62 -12.36
N TYR A 310 2.74 16.14 -11.14
CA TYR A 310 3.99 16.69 -10.68
C TYR A 310 4.90 15.55 -10.24
N VAL A 311 6.19 15.59 -10.60
CA VAL A 311 7.19 14.74 -9.95
C VAL A 311 7.22 15.11 -8.46
N LEU A 312 7.26 14.10 -7.59
CA LEU A 312 7.26 14.35 -6.15
C LEU A 312 8.44 15.24 -5.72
N PRO A 313 8.23 16.14 -4.73
CA PRO A 313 7.11 16.15 -3.78
C PRO A 313 5.81 16.84 -4.25
N GLY A 314 5.74 17.37 -5.47
CA GLY A 314 4.59 18.14 -5.94
C GLY A 314 4.42 19.48 -5.19
N PRO A 315 3.41 20.30 -5.51
CA PRO A 315 3.14 21.55 -4.80
C PRO A 315 2.85 21.30 -3.31
N PRO A 316 3.34 22.16 -2.41
CA PRO A 316 3.10 22.03 -0.98
C PRO A 316 1.61 22.14 -0.62
N ALA A 317 1.22 21.56 0.50
CA ALA A 317 -0.14 21.65 1.00
C ALA A 317 -0.55 23.09 1.30
N SER A 318 -1.74 23.49 0.85
CA SER A 318 -2.34 24.79 1.15
C SER A 318 -3.44 24.70 2.23
N LEU A 319 -3.27 23.80 3.20
CA LEU A 319 -4.24 23.59 4.28
C LEU A 319 -4.19 24.73 5.30
N SER A 320 -5.36 25.22 5.71
CA SER A 320 -5.53 26.17 6.81
C SER A 320 -5.11 25.56 8.16
N PRO A 321 -4.87 26.39 9.20
CA PRO A 321 -4.58 25.89 10.55
C PRO A 321 -5.67 24.97 11.11
N ILE A 322 -6.94 25.24 10.79
CA ILE A 322 -8.09 24.42 11.22
C ILE A 322 -8.08 23.07 10.51
N GLU A 323 -7.80 23.05 9.20
CA GLU A 323 -7.65 21.79 8.45
C GLU A 323 -6.46 20.97 8.94
N TRP A 324 -5.35 21.62 9.30
CA TRP A 324 -4.24 20.94 9.95
C TRP A 324 -4.62 20.35 11.32
N PHE A 325 -5.42 21.06 12.11
CA PHE A 325 -5.97 20.52 13.35
C PHE A 325 -6.81 19.26 13.09
N PHE A 326 -7.71 19.30 12.10
CA PHE A 326 -8.53 18.14 11.74
C PHE A 326 -7.71 16.98 11.15
N ALA A 327 -6.70 17.27 10.34
CA ALA A 327 -5.78 16.25 9.83
C ALA A 327 -5.06 15.56 11.00
N ARG A 328 -4.55 16.32 11.97
CA ARG A 328 -3.93 15.76 13.18
C ARG A 328 -4.91 14.94 14.00
N MET A 329 -6.15 15.38 14.15
CA MET A 329 -7.17 14.64 14.90
C MET A 329 -7.59 13.34 14.20
N LEU A 330 -7.79 13.37 12.88
CA LEU A 330 -8.13 12.18 12.09
C LEU A 330 -7.01 11.15 12.15
N HIS A 331 -5.76 11.61 12.16
CA HIS A 331 -4.59 10.74 12.09
C HIS A 331 -3.94 10.44 13.45
N SER A 332 -4.32 11.13 14.55
CA SER A 332 -3.89 10.75 15.90
C SER A 332 -4.50 9.41 16.32
N ILE A 333 -5.70 9.13 15.82
CA ILE A 333 -6.36 7.82 15.82
C ILE A 333 -5.46 6.75 15.15
N ASN A 334 -4.66 7.13 14.15
CA ASN A 334 -3.79 6.21 13.40
C ASN A 334 -2.38 6.06 14.02
N SER A 335 -1.99 6.94 14.95
CA SER A 335 -0.60 7.11 15.40
C SER A 335 -0.32 6.65 16.84
N ASN A 336 -1.25 5.93 17.49
CA ASN A 336 -1.00 5.41 18.83
C ASN A 336 -0.11 4.15 18.76
N ASP A 337 1.20 4.38 18.80
CA ASP A 337 2.19 3.38 19.14
C ASP A 337 2.04 3.04 20.63
N PHE A 338 1.25 2.03 20.97
CA PHE A 338 1.33 1.41 22.30
C PHE A 338 2.64 0.63 22.42
N VAL A 339 3.77 1.33 22.43
CA VAL A 339 5.10 0.81 22.82
C VAL A 339 5.03 0.18 24.22
N ASN A 340 4.05 0.57 25.03
CA ASN A 340 3.81 0.03 26.37
C ASN A 340 2.88 -1.20 26.42
N CYS A 341 2.33 -1.67 25.30
CA CYS A 341 1.58 -2.93 25.24
C CYS A 341 2.36 -4.04 24.52
N SER A 342 3.46 -3.72 23.84
CA SER A 342 4.42 -4.73 23.42
C SER A 342 5.21 -5.19 24.63
N THR A 343 4.73 -6.24 25.29
CA THR A 343 5.64 -7.15 25.97
C THR A 343 6.65 -7.62 24.93
N GLU A 344 7.94 -7.34 25.14
CA GLU A 344 8.97 -8.21 24.58
C GLU A 344 8.58 -9.68 24.87
N PRO A 345 8.77 -10.64 23.96
CA PRO A 345 8.44 -12.04 24.21
C PRO A 345 9.17 -12.68 25.40
N THR A 346 10.00 -11.93 26.14
CA THR A 346 10.85 -12.43 27.22
C THR A 346 10.86 -11.62 28.52
N ALA A 347 10.17 -10.47 28.62
CA ALA A 347 10.28 -9.62 29.81
C ALA A 347 8.97 -9.56 30.61
N ALA A 348 8.95 -10.23 31.78
CA ALA A 348 7.90 -10.04 32.79
C ALA A 348 8.02 -8.63 33.39
N GLY A 349 7.02 -7.76 33.17
CA GLY A 349 7.01 -6.41 33.73
C GLY A 349 5.64 -5.74 33.66
N SER A 350 5.14 -5.29 34.81
CA SER A 350 3.81 -4.74 35.06
C SER A 350 3.50 -3.43 34.36
N CYS A 351 2.27 -3.28 33.85
CA CYS A 351 1.71 -2.03 33.35
C CYS A 351 1.55 -0.98 34.47
N SER A 352 2.26 0.14 34.41
CA SER A 352 1.91 1.36 35.13
C SER A 352 1.40 2.42 34.15
N GLY A 353 0.18 2.89 34.37
CA GLY A 353 -0.60 3.72 33.45
C GLY A 353 0.03 5.08 33.10
N ALA A 354 -0.23 5.52 31.87
CA ALA A 354 0.06 6.86 31.39
C ALA A 354 -1.00 7.84 31.90
N THR A 355 -0.55 8.87 32.62
CA THR A 355 -1.32 10.10 32.87
C THR A 355 -1.34 10.94 31.60
N ALA A 356 -2.55 11.35 31.22
CA ALA A 356 -2.83 12.25 30.10
C ALA A 356 -2.25 13.66 30.31
N VAL A 357 -1.64 14.22 29.26
CA VAL A 357 -1.71 15.64 28.88
C VAL A 357 -1.72 15.73 27.36
#